data_AF-A0A838PIE2-F1
#
_entry.id   AF-A0A838PIE2-F1
#
_cell.length_a   1.000
_cell.length_b   1.000
_cell.length_c   1.000
_cell.angle_alpha   90.00
_cell.angle_beta   90.00
_cell.angle_gamma   90.00
#
_symmetry.space_group_name_H-M   'P 1'
#
loop_
_entity.id
_entity.type
_entity.pdbx_description
1 polymer ?
#
loop_
_entity_poly.entity_id
_entity_poly.type
_entity_poly.pdbx_seq_one_letter_code
_entity_poly.pdbx_strand_id
1 'polypeptide(L)'
;MSRTRKTILIITSILVALVLVALLGFALLIAAFGQRAPTIRDNSVLVLRVAGPLPDYVPDDPLRKFFGGPDESLTNLVLQFRKAKSDKRIKAIVLDIHMSGAGWAKAEEIRDSITDFRSSGKQVYAYMELGMNKEYYIASACDRIYLAPPGELFINGLAANVMFFRGSLDK
;
A
#
# COMPACT_ATOMS: atom_id res chain seq x y z
N MET A 1 64.26 -1.31 -7.49
CA MET A 1 63.06 -0.54 -7.05
C MET A 1 62.88 -0.75 -5.55
N SER A 2 63.07 0.29 -4.73
CA SER A 2 63.06 0.17 -3.26
C SER A 2 61.69 -0.23 -2.72
N ARG A 3 61.67 -1.00 -1.62
CA ARG A 3 60.45 -1.45 -0.93
C ARG A 3 59.49 -0.29 -0.61
N THR A 4 60.04 0.90 -0.34
CA THR A 4 59.32 2.16 -0.10
C THR A 4 58.50 2.66 -1.29
N ARG A 5 58.93 2.44 -2.54
CA ARG A 5 58.16 2.90 -3.71
C ARG A 5 56.95 2.01 -4.00
N LYS A 6 57.01 0.72 -3.65
CA LYS A 6 55.90 -0.24 -3.80
C LYS A 6 54.81 -0.02 -2.74
N THR A 7 55.18 0.27 -1.49
CA THR A 7 54.21 0.56 -0.42
C THR A 7 53.42 1.84 -0.66
N ILE A 8 54.08 2.89 -1.19
CA ILE A 8 53.40 4.15 -1.55
C ILE A 8 52.34 3.90 -2.63
N LEU A 9 52.65 3.16 -3.70
CA LEU A 9 51.69 2.88 -4.78
C LEU A 9 50.46 2.07 -4.31
N ILE A 10 50.64 1.11 -3.39
CA ILE A 10 49.52 0.32 -2.84
C ILE A 10 48.60 1.20 -1.97
N ILE A 11 49.17 2.05 -1.11
CA ILE A 11 48.39 2.97 -0.27
C ILE A 11 47.59 3.96 -1.13
N THR A 12 48.21 4.51 -2.19
CA THR A 12 47.51 5.43 -3.10
C THR A 12 46.37 4.71 -3.85
N SER A 13 46.58 3.47 -4.31
CA SER A 13 45.53 2.70 -4.98
C SER A 13 44.35 2.39 -4.05
N ILE A 14 44.61 2.07 -2.78
CA ILE A 14 43.56 1.82 -1.78
C ILE A 14 42.79 3.11 -1.50
N LEU A 15 43.47 4.24 -1.35
CA LEU A 15 42.85 5.53 -1.13
C LEU A 15 41.95 5.94 -2.31
N VAL A 16 42.44 5.75 -3.55
CA VAL A 16 41.68 6.04 -4.77
C VAL A 16 40.44 5.14 -4.86
N ALA A 17 40.57 3.85 -4.56
CA ALA A 17 39.45 2.91 -4.54
C ALA A 17 38.41 3.30 -3.47
N LEU A 18 38.85 3.70 -2.27
CA LEU A 18 37.97 4.14 -1.19
C LEU A 18 37.19 5.41 -1.59
N VAL A 19 37.86 6.38 -2.19
CA VAL A 19 37.23 7.62 -2.68
C VAL A 19 36.24 7.32 -3.81
N LEU A 20 36.57 6.40 -4.72
CA LEU A 20 35.66 5.94 -5.78
C LEU A 20 34.40 5.30 -5.21
N VAL A 21 34.53 4.42 -4.21
CA VAL A 21 33.40 3.78 -3.53
C VAL A 21 32.56 4.82 -2.78
N ALA A 22 33.19 5.79 -2.11
CA ALA A 22 32.49 6.87 -1.43
C ALA A 22 31.73 7.78 -2.40
N LEU A 23 32.33 8.12 -3.54
CA LEU A 23 31.67 8.90 -4.60
C LEU A 23 30.51 8.13 -5.24
N LEU A 24 30.68 6.82 -5.48
CA LEU A 24 29.59 5.97 -5.98
C LEU A 24 28.46 5.89 -4.96
N GLY A 25 28.79 5.72 -3.67
CA GLY A 25 27.83 5.71 -2.58
C GLY A 25 27.09 7.04 -2.44
N PHE A 26 27.81 8.16 -2.56
CA PHE A 26 27.21 9.50 -2.51
C PHE A 26 26.32 9.79 -3.73
N ALA A 27 26.73 9.36 -4.92
CA ALA A 27 25.92 9.46 -6.13
C ALA A 27 24.65 8.60 -6.04
N LEU A 28 24.76 7.38 -5.49
CA LEU A 28 23.62 6.51 -5.19
C LEU A 28 22.68 7.13 -4.15
N LEU A 29 23.23 7.79 -3.12
CA LEU A 29 22.41 8.51 -2.14
C LEU A 29 21.65 9.67 -2.80
N ILE A 30 22.31 10.51 -3.60
CA ILE A 30 21.64 11.60 -4.33
C ILE A 30 20.56 11.04 -5.27
N ALA A 31 20.85 9.95 -5.98
CA ALA A 31 19.87 9.30 -6.85
C ALA A 31 18.69 8.70 -6.06
N ALA A 32 18.94 8.16 -4.86
CA ALA A 32 17.91 7.63 -3.98
C ALA A 32 17.01 8.73 -3.39
N PHE A 33 17.57 9.88 -3.02
CA PHE A 33 16.82 11.01 -2.45
C PHE A 33 16.22 11.97 -3.49
N GLY A 34 16.70 11.93 -4.74
CA GLY A 34 16.25 12.78 -5.85
C GLY A 34 14.94 12.36 -6.51
N GLN A 35 14.10 11.56 -5.84
CA GLN A 35 12.79 11.15 -6.35
C GLN A 35 11.88 12.39 -6.45
N ARG A 36 11.84 13.00 -7.65
CA ARG A 36 10.92 14.10 -7.95
C ARG A 36 9.49 13.61 -7.75
N ALA A 37 8.70 14.37 -7.00
CA ALA A 37 7.28 14.05 -6.82
C ALA A 37 6.62 13.84 -8.19
N PRO A 38 5.85 12.76 -8.39
CA PRO A 38 5.24 12.47 -9.68
C PRO A 38 4.32 13.62 -10.11
N THR A 39 4.43 14.04 -11.37
CA THR A 39 3.59 15.10 -11.93
C THR A 39 2.22 14.53 -12.29
N ILE A 40 1.22 14.84 -11.47
CA ILE A 40 -0.17 14.44 -11.72
C ILE A 40 -0.81 15.43 -12.69
N ARG A 41 -1.32 14.92 -13.82
CA ARG A 41 -2.03 15.70 -14.85
C ARG A 41 -3.49 15.96 -14.43
N ASP A 42 -4.11 16.97 -15.03
CA ASP A 42 -5.57 17.17 -14.91
C ASP A 42 -6.35 15.98 -15.47
N ASN A 43 -7.57 15.78 -14.95
CA ASN A 43 -8.46 14.67 -15.32
C ASN A 43 -7.88 13.27 -15.04
N SER A 44 -7.07 13.15 -14.00
CA SER A 44 -6.52 11.86 -13.56
C SER A 44 -7.53 11.07 -12.73
N VAL A 45 -7.35 9.75 -12.71
CA VAL A 45 -8.08 8.80 -11.85
C VAL A 45 -7.11 8.17 -10.88
N LEU A 46 -7.47 8.14 -9.60
CA LEU A 46 -6.65 7.51 -8.57
C LEU A 46 -7.04 6.03 -8.45
N VAL A 47 -6.06 5.13 -8.57
CA VAL A 47 -6.26 3.71 -8.35
C VAL A 47 -5.78 3.37 -6.94
N LEU A 48 -6.70 2.87 -6.10
CA LEU A 48 -6.42 2.44 -4.74
C LEU A 48 -6.59 0.94 -4.65
N ARG A 49 -5.65 0.26 -3.99
CA ARG A 49 -5.71 -1.20 -3.81
C ARG A 49 -6.09 -1.53 -2.38
N VAL A 50 -7.13 -2.34 -2.22
CA VAL A 50 -7.56 -2.87 -0.92
C VAL A 50 -7.16 -4.34 -0.90
N ALA A 51 -5.97 -4.63 -0.40
CA ALA A 51 -5.38 -5.96 -0.45
C ALA A 51 -4.50 -6.25 0.76
N GLY A 52 -4.39 -7.53 1.12
CA GLY A 52 -3.48 -7.97 2.17
C GLY A 52 -3.96 -7.57 3.59
N PRO A 53 -3.06 -7.62 4.59
CA PRO A 53 -3.43 -7.52 6.00
C PRO A 53 -3.89 -6.12 6.47
N LEU A 54 -3.63 -5.07 5.68
CA LEU A 54 -3.97 -3.67 5.98
C LEU A 54 -3.72 -3.30 7.46
N PRO A 55 -2.45 -3.30 7.91
CA PRO A 55 -2.09 -2.82 9.25
C PRO A 55 -2.56 -1.38 9.46
N ASP A 56 -2.83 -1.00 10.71
CA ASP A 56 -3.39 0.33 11.02
C ASP A 56 -2.39 1.43 10.68
N TYR A 57 -1.12 1.21 11.04
CA TYR A 57 -0.03 2.13 10.79
C TYR A 57 1.18 1.37 10.30
N VAL A 58 1.86 2.01 9.35
CA VAL A 58 3.12 1.55 8.78
C VAL A 58 4.07 2.74 8.74
N PRO A 59 5.20 2.69 9.47
CA PRO A 59 6.20 3.74 9.40
C PRO A 59 6.73 3.93 7.97
N ASP A 60 6.87 5.18 7.55
CA ASP A 60 7.51 5.53 6.27
C ASP A 60 9.03 5.43 6.39
N ASP A 61 9.53 4.20 6.38
CA ASP A 61 10.96 3.89 6.46
C ASP A 61 11.51 3.47 5.07
N PRO A 62 12.46 4.23 4.50
CA PRO A 62 13.12 3.89 3.23
C PRO A 62 13.80 2.52 3.24
N LEU A 63 14.38 2.09 4.36
CA LEU A 63 15.02 0.78 4.47
C LEU A 63 13.97 -0.33 4.34
N ARG A 64 12.82 -0.16 5.00
CA ARG A 64 11.73 -1.15 4.95
C ARG A 64 11.13 -1.29 3.55
N LYS A 65 10.99 -0.19 2.81
CA LYS A 65 10.56 -0.20 1.40
C LYS A 65 11.56 -0.96 0.51
N PHE A 66 12.86 -0.82 0.78
CA PHE A 66 13.91 -1.57 0.07
C PHE A 66 13.83 -3.09 0.33
N PHE A 67 13.46 -3.50 1.55
CA PHE A 67 13.32 -4.91 1.93
C PHE A 67 11.92 -5.51 1.69
N GLY A 68 11.01 -4.81 1.00
CA GLY A 68 9.71 -5.34 0.60
C GLY A 68 8.66 -5.41 1.73
N GLY A 69 8.70 -4.50 2.71
CA GLY A 69 7.64 -4.39 3.71
C GLY A 69 6.28 -4.01 3.09
N PRO A 70 5.15 -4.29 3.77
CA PRO A 70 3.82 -3.99 3.24
C PRO A 70 3.68 -2.52 2.84
N ASP A 71 3.23 -2.30 1.61
CA ASP A 71 3.19 -0.98 0.98
C ASP A 71 2.06 -0.10 1.50
N GLU A 72 0.99 -0.71 2.04
CA GLU A 72 -0.25 0.01 2.34
C GLU A 72 -0.73 -0.24 3.78
N SER A 73 -1.24 0.83 4.39
CA SER A 73 -1.86 0.81 5.72
C SER A 73 -3.25 1.42 5.66
N LEU A 74 -4.11 1.09 6.62
CA LEU A 74 -5.44 1.67 6.72
C LEU A 74 -5.38 3.20 6.82
N THR A 75 -4.50 3.72 7.70
CA THR A 75 -4.31 5.17 7.85
C THR A 75 -3.90 5.85 6.55
N ASN A 76 -2.98 5.24 5.80
CA ASN A 76 -2.52 5.80 4.53
C ASN A 76 -3.61 5.74 3.46
N LEU A 77 -4.39 4.65 3.39
CA LEU A 77 -5.54 4.54 2.50
C LEU A 77 -6.59 5.62 2.78
N VAL A 78 -6.97 5.83 4.05
CA VAL A 78 -7.88 6.91 4.48
C VAL A 78 -7.32 8.29 4.11
N LEU A 79 -6.02 8.50 4.32
CA LEU A 79 -5.35 9.76 3.96
C LEU A 79 -5.36 9.99 2.44
N GLN A 80 -5.20 8.94 1.64
CA GLN A 80 -5.28 9.01 0.18
C GLN A 80 -6.68 9.43 -0.29
N PHE A 81 -7.76 8.88 0.31
CA PHE A 81 -9.12 9.35 0.04
C PHE A 81 -9.30 10.84 0.36
N ARG A 82 -8.84 11.30 1.53
CA ARG A 82 -8.94 12.72 1.93
C ARG A 82 -8.17 13.65 1.00
N LYS A 83 -6.95 13.27 0.59
CA LYS A 83 -6.15 14.03 -0.38
C LYS A 83 -6.82 14.06 -1.76
N ALA A 84 -7.33 12.92 -2.23
CA ALA A 84 -8.02 12.82 -3.51
C ALA A 84 -9.32 13.63 -3.55
N LYS A 85 -10.03 13.73 -2.42
CA LYS A 85 -11.24 14.55 -2.28
C LYS A 85 -10.97 16.01 -2.62
N SER A 86 -9.90 16.59 -2.07
CA SER A 86 -9.54 18.00 -2.28
C SER A 86 -8.73 18.28 -3.55
N ASP A 87 -8.09 17.27 -4.15
CA ASP A 87 -7.31 17.45 -5.38
C ASP A 87 -8.20 17.60 -6.63
N LYS A 88 -8.22 18.79 -7.23
CA LYS A 88 -9.03 19.11 -8.43
C LYS A 88 -8.64 18.30 -9.67
N ARG A 89 -7.40 17.79 -9.71
CA ARG A 89 -6.87 16.99 -10.81
C ARG A 89 -7.48 15.59 -10.83
N ILE A 90 -7.88 15.07 -9.66
CA ILE A 90 -8.49 13.76 -9.51
C ILE A 90 -10.00 13.85 -9.73
N LYS A 91 -10.52 13.11 -10.71
CA LYS A 91 -11.96 13.10 -11.08
C LYS A 91 -12.74 11.92 -10.52
N ALA A 92 -12.06 10.79 -10.30
CA ALA A 92 -12.67 9.59 -9.77
C ALA A 92 -11.62 8.73 -9.06
N ILE A 93 -12.10 7.75 -8.29
CA ILE A 93 -11.30 6.68 -7.72
C ILE A 93 -11.73 5.35 -8.34
N VAL A 94 -10.75 4.51 -8.69
CA VAL A 94 -10.96 3.07 -8.91
C VAL A 94 -10.40 2.34 -7.71
N LEU A 95 -11.25 1.58 -7.04
CA LEU A 95 -10.92 0.73 -5.91
C LEU A 95 -10.74 -0.70 -6.42
N ASP A 96 -9.49 -1.11 -6.53
CA ASP A 96 -9.07 -2.47 -6.89
C ASP A 96 -9.07 -3.33 -5.62
N ILE A 97 -10.17 -4.06 -5.41
CA ILE A 97 -10.41 -4.83 -4.19
C ILE A 97 -10.00 -6.28 -4.44
N HIS A 98 -9.06 -6.74 -3.62
CA HIS A 98 -8.62 -8.13 -3.55
C HIS A 98 -9.01 -8.72 -2.20
N MET A 99 -8.72 -10.00 -1.99
CA MET A 99 -8.85 -10.59 -0.66
C MET A 99 -8.05 -9.76 0.37
N SER A 100 -8.79 -9.22 1.33
CA SER A 100 -8.24 -8.39 2.38
C SER A 100 -8.28 -9.12 3.72
N GLY A 101 -7.20 -9.00 4.49
CA GLY A 101 -7.16 -9.37 5.90
C GLY A 101 -7.94 -8.39 6.79
N ALA A 102 -8.66 -7.42 6.21
CA ALA A 102 -9.37 -6.38 6.94
C ALA A 102 -10.49 -7.00 7.80
N GLY A 103 -10.55 -6.66 9.09
CA GLY A 103 -11.70 -6.99 9.92
C GLY A 103 -12.92 -6.14 9.56
N TRP A 104 -14.09 -6.47 10.13
CA TRP A 104 -15.33 -5.72 9.92
C TRP A 104 -15.22 -4.22 10.25
N ALA A 105 -14.50 -3.87 11.32
CA ALA A 105 -14.27 -2.47 11.70
C ALA A 105 -13.45 -1.71 10.63
N LYS A 106 -12.39 -2.33 10.09
CA LYS A 106 -11.59 -1.73 9.02
C LYS A 106 -12.38 -1.59 7.72
N ALA A 107 -13.21 -2.59 7.41
CA ALA A 107 -14.10 -2.53 6.26
C ALA A 107 -15.09 -1.36 6.38
N GLU A 108 -15.60 -1.09 7.58
CA GLU A 108 -16.46 0.07 7.83
C GLU A 108 -15.72 1.40 7.66
N GLU A 109 -14.51 1.52 8.21
CA GLU A 109 -13.71 2.74 8.06
C GLU A 109 -13.36 3.05 6.59
N ILE A 110 -13.14 2.00 5.78
CA ILE A 110 -12.96 2.15 4.33
C ILE A 110 -14.26 2.65 3.67
N ARG A 111 -15.42 2.13 4.07
CA ARG A 111 -16.73 2.56 3.53
C ARG A 111 -17.05 4.00 3.90
N ASP A 112 -16.72 4.43 5.12
CA ASP A 112 -16.86 5.82 5.55
C ASP A 112 -15.98 6.74 4.70
N SER A 113 -14.76 6.30 4.39
CA SER A 113 -13.84 7.06 3.52
C SER A 113 -14.34 7.17 2.08
N ILE A 114 -14.94 6.09 1.54
CA ILE A 114 -15.58 6.09 0.23
C ILE A 114 -16.76 7.08 0.23
N THR A 115 -17.60 7.03 1.25
CA THR A 115 -18.77 7.91 1.38
C THR A 115 -18.36 9.38 1.51
N ASP A 116 -17.35 9.67 2.34
CA ASP A 116 -16.79 11.02 2.48
C ASP A 116 -16.21 11.53 1.17
N PHE A 117 -15.48 10.72 0.40
CA PHE A 117 -14.98 11.12 -0.92
C PHE A 117 -16.14 11.42 -1.88
N ARG A 118 -17.16 10.56 -1.94
CA ARG A 118 -18.33 10.73 -2.81
C ARG A 118 -19.12 12.01 -2.51
N SER A 119 -19.10 12.49 -1.26
CA SER A 119 -19.73 13.77 -0.90
C SER A 119 -19.17 14.98 -1.68
N SER A 120 -17.98 14.86 -2.28
CA SER A 120 -17.41 15.88 -3.18
C SER A 120 -18.00 15.89 -4.59
N GLY A 121 -18.94 14.99 -4.90
CA GLY A 121 -19.52 14.80 -6.23
C GLY A 121 -18.66 13.98 -7.19
N LYS A 122 -17.52 13.45 -6.73
CA LYS A 122 -16.63 12.57 -7.49
C LYS A 122 -17.06 11.12 -7.34
N GLN A 123 -16.87 10.33 -8.40
CA GLN A 123 -17.31 8.93 -8.45
C GLN A 123 -16.23 7.97 -7.95
N VAL A 124 -16.68 6.85 -7.38
CA VAL A 124 -15.85 5.71 -6.97
C VAL A 124 -16.35 4.45 -7.65
N TYR A 125 -15.43 3.74 -8.29
CA TYR A 125 -15.70 2.49 -9.00
C TYR A 125 -14.99 1.35 -8.29
N ALA A 126 -15.68 0.28 -7.93
CA ALA A 126 -15.04 -0.94 -7.43
C ALA A 126 -14.73 -1.89 -8.58
N TYR A 127 -13.56 -2.50 -8.56
CA TYR A 127 -13.18 -3.63 -9.40
C TYR A 127 -12.77 -4.80 -8.52
N MET A 128 -13.24 -6.00 -8.85
CA MET A 128 -12.92 -7.25 -8.14
C MET A 128 -12.73 -8.38 -9.15
N GLU A 129 -11.82 -9.29 -8.82
CA GLU A 129 -11.73 -10.62 -9.47
C GLU A 129 -12.31 -11.71 -8.56
N LEU A 130 -12.19 -11.55 -7.25
CA LEU A 130 -12.74 -12.42 -6.23
C LEU A 130 -13.26 -11.56 -5.09
N GLY A 131 -14.51 -11.76 -4.70
CA GLY A 131 -15.11 -11.07 -3.56
C GLY A 131 -15.70 -12.05 -2.55
N MET A 132 -15.51 -11.80 -1.27
CA MET A 132 -16.26 -12.46 -0.19
C MET A 132 -17.20 -11.43 0.47
N ASN A 133 -17.86 -11.82 1.57
CA ASN A 133 -18.77 -10.94 2.31
C ASN A 133 -18.19 -9.54 2.62
N LYS A 134 -16.92 -9.44 3.04
CA LYS A 134 -16.30 -8.16 3.44
C LYS A 134 -15.87 -7.31 2.25
N GLU A 135 -15.27 -7.93 1.23
CA GLU A 135 -14.88 -7.25 0.00
C GLU A 135 -16.11 -6.69 -0.72
N TYR A 136 -17.19 -7.46 -0.78
CA TYR A 136 -18.48 -6.98 -1.27
C TYR A 136 -19.08 -5.90 -0.37
N TYR A 137 -18.96 -6.03 0.95
CA TYR A 137 -19.38 -5.00 1.89
C TYR A 137 -18.68 -3.67 1.59
N ILE A 138 -17.36 -3.66 1.37
CA ILE A 138 -16.63 -2.45 0.97
C ILE A 138 -17.11 -1.95 -0.40
N ALA A 139 -17.16 -2.84 -1.41
CA ALA A 139 -17.54 -2.49 -2.77
C ALA A 139 -18.94 -1.86 -2.87
N SER A 140 -19.87 -2.26 -2.00
CA SER A 140 -21.24 -1.73 -1.96
C SER A 140 -21.34 -0.24 -1.57
N ALA A 141 -20.27 0.39 -1.05
CA ALA A 141 -20.24 1.83 -0.83
C ALA A 141 -19.89 2.64 -2.09
N CYS A 142 -19.38 1.98 -3.14
CA CYS A 142 -18.99 2.61 -4.41
C CYS A 142 -20.20 2.89 -5.31
N ASP A 143 -20.03 3.73 -6.33
CA ASP A 143 -21.09 4.08 -7.28
C ASP A 143 -21.40 2.94 -8.26
N ARG A 144 -20.39 2.17 -8.66
CA ARG A 144 -20.54 0.96 -9.48
C ARG A 144 -19.55 -0.10 -9.07
N ILE A 145 -19.98 -1.35 -9.20
CA ILE A 145 -19.16 -2.54 -8.94
C ILE A 145 -18.95 -3.27 -10.27
N TYR A 146 -17.70 -3.48 -10.63
CA TYR A 146 -17.29 -4.28 -11.77
C TYR A 146 -16.64 -5.57 -11.26
N LEU A 147 -17.08 -6.70 -11.79
CA LEU A 147 -16.50 -8.01 -11.56
C LEU A 147 -15.88 -8.49 -12.87
N ALA A 148 -14.67 -9.05 -12.80
CA ALA A 148 -14.08 -9.71 -13.97
C ALA A 148 -15.01 -10.83 -14.48
N PRO A 149 -15.10 -11.10 -15.80
CA PRO A 149 -15.95 -12.17 -16.33
C PRO A 149 -15.73 -13.57 -15.70
N PRO A 150 -14.48 -14.02 -15.43
CA PRO A 150 -14.25 -15.28 -14.71
C PRO A 150 -14.30 -15.14 -13.19
N GLY A 151 -14.65 -13.94 -12.67
CA GLY A 151 -14.59 -13.64 -11.25
C GLY A 151 -15.70 -14.29 -10.44
N GLU A 152 -15.42 -14.50 -9.16
CA GLU A 152 -16.33 -15.19 -8.23
C GLU A 152 -16.72 -14.30 -7.05
N LEU A 153 -17.94 -14.51 -6.55
CA LEU A 153 -18.50 -13.75 -5.44
C LEU A 153 -19.12 -14.69 -4.40
N PHE A 154 -18.46 -14.83 -3.25
CA PHE A 154 -18.85 -15.69 -2.15
C PHE A 154 -19.55 -14.90 -1.04
N ILE A 155 -20.82 -14.59 -1.25
CA ILE A 155 -21.67 -13.91 -0.26
C ILE A 155 -22.53 -14.95 0.45
N ASN A 156 -21.99 -15.51 1.53
CA ASN A 156 -22.64 -16.58 2.30
C ASN A 156 -23.25 -16.07 3.62
N GLY A 157 -23.15 -14.76 3.91
CA GLY A 157 -23.65 -14.16 5.14
C GLY A 157 -22.71 -14.33 6.34
N LEU A 158 -23.24 -14.08 7.54
CA LEU A 158 -22.51 -14.11 8.80
C LEU A 158 -22.93 -15.32 9.64
N ALA A 159 -21.95 -15.99 10.26
CA ALA A 159 -22.18 -17.04 11.23
C ALA A 159 -21.25 -16.84 12.44
N ALA A 160 -21.74 -17.15 13.63
CA ALA A 160 -20.96 -17.19 14.85
C ALA A 160 -21.12 -18.57 15.49
N ASN A 161 -19.99 -19.25 15.73
CA ASN A 161 -19.96 -20.54 16.39
C ASN A 161 -19.30 -20.37 17.75
N VAL A 162 -19.99 -20.77 18.81
CA VAL A 162 -19.48 -20.73 20.18
C VAL A 162 -19.26 -22.16 20.65
N MET A 163 -18.06 -22.45 21.14
CA MET A 163 -17.74 -23.77 21.70
C MET A 163 -18.17 -23.84 23.17
N PHE A 164 -18.83 -24.93 23.55
CA PHE A 164 -19.27 -25.18 24.93
C PHE A 164 -18.51 -26.37 25.51
N PHE A 165 -17.68 -26.14 26.53
CA PHE A 165 -16.77 -27.16 27.08
C PHE A 165 -17.16 -27.70 28.46
N ARG A 166 -18.25 -27.21 29.07
CA ARG A 166 -18.64 -27.57 30.45
C ARG A 166 -18.62 -29.09 30.71
N GLY A 167 -19.30 -29.87 29.88
CA GLY A 167 -19.37 -31.33 30.07
C GLY A 167 -18.04 -32.08 29.92
N SER A 168 -17.03 -31.48 29.27
CA SER A 168 -15.68 -32.03 29.19
C SER A 168 -14.81 -31.63 30.38
N LEU A 169 -15.06 -30.45 30.98
CA LEU A 169 -14.30 -29.90 32.11
C LEU A 169 -14.87 -30.33 33.48
N ASP A 170 -16.10 -30.83 33.52
CA ASP A 170 -16.75 -31.38 34.73
C ASP A 170 -16.25 -32.81 35.08
N LYS A 171 -15.34 -33.40 34.29
CA LYS A 171 -14.71 -34.73 34.51
C LYS A 171 -13.25 -34.58 34.91
#